data_AF-F9H9B8-F1
#
_entry.id   AF-F9H9B8-F1
#
_cell.length_a   1.000
_cell.length_b   1.000
_cell.length_c   1.000
_cell.angle_alpha   90.00
_cell.angle_beta   90.00
_cell.angle_gamma   90.00
#
_symmetry.space_group_name_H-M   'P 1'
#
loop_
_entity.id
_entity.type
_entity.pdbx_description
1 polymer ?
#
loop_
_entity_poly.entity_id
_entity_poly.type
_entity_poly.pdbx_seq_one_letter_code
_entity_poly.pdbx_strand_id
1 'polypeptide(L)'
;MALNAFIICIERDYLTDAKYFEKQISHFYFDESEIYERLIFTYARSFYEFKKEQTTKSILKMRKVIGFMRAAECEKLAERYEEHLIKILAPLSDDK
;
A
#
# COMPACT_ATOMS: atom_id res chain seq x y z
N MET A 1 -2.89 -14.27 -3.70
CA MET A 1 -1.51 -14.72 -3.39
C MET A 1 -0.43 -13.74 -3.85
N ALA A 2 -0.44 -13.25 -5.11
CA ALA A 2 0.57 -12.30 -5.61
C ALA A 2 0.59 -10.95 -4.85
N LEU A 3 -0.58 -10.46 -4.42
CA LEU A 3 -0.68 -9.17 -3.71
C LEU A 3 -0.01 -9.18 -2.33
N ASN A 4 -0.18 -10.26 -1.56
CA ASN A 4 0.50 -10.41 -0.28
C ASN A 4 2.02 -10.55 -0.47
N ALA A 5 2.46 -11.28 -1.51
CA ALA A 5 3.88 -11.37 -1.85
C ALA A 5 4.45 -10.00 -2.22
N PHE A 6 3.72 -9.20 -3.01
CA PHE A 6 4.10 -7.83 -3.34
C PHE A 6 4.31 -6.97 -2.09
N ILE A 7 3.35 -6.98 -1.15
CA ILE A 7 3.45 -6.21 0.10
C ILE A 7 4.66 -6.65 0.93
N ILE A 8 4.84 -7.96 1.13
CA ILE A 8 5.99 -8.50 1.91
C ILE A 8 7.33 -8.11 1.28
N CYS A 9 7.44 -8.15 -0.05
CA CYS A 9 8.65 -7.71 -0.73
C CYS A 9 8.94 -6.22 -0.48
N ILE A 10 7.91 -5.36 -0.44
CA ILE A 10 8.09 -3.93 -0.10
C ILE A 10 8.50 -3.76 1.37
N GLU A 11 7.84 -4.46 2.29
CA GLU A 11 8.16 -4.41 3.72
C GLU A 11 9.61 -4.81 4.01
N ARG A 12 10.13 -5.80 3.27
CA ARG A 12 11.51 -6.32 3.39
C ARG A 12 12.53 -5.62 2.49
N ASP A 13 12.15 -4.53 1.83
CA ASP A 13 13.00 -3.77 0.90
C ASP A 13 13.57 -4.59 -0.29
N TYR A 14 12.90 -5.69 -0.66
CA TYR A 14 13.16 -6.46 -1.88
C TYR A 14 12.49 -5.79 -3.10
N LEU A 15 12.92 -4.57 -3.43
CA LEU A 15 12.24 -3.69 -4.39
C LEU A 15 12.22 -4.24 -5.82
N THR A 16 13.27 -4.98 -6.23
CA THR A 16 13.31 -5.63 -7.56
C THR A 16 12.21 -6.69 -7.69
N ASP A 17 12.05 -7.53 -6.66
CA ASP A 17 11.01 -8.56 -6.62
C ASP A 17 9.62 -7.94 -6.48
N ALA A 18 9.50 -6.89 -5.66
CA ALA A 18 8.27 -6.11 -5.56
C ALA A 18 7.85 -5.56 -6.93
N LYS A 19 8.80 -5.03 -7.72
CA LYS A 19 8.55 -4.53 -9.08
C LYS A 19 8.10 -5.63 -10.03
N TYR A 20 8.68 -6.84 -9.90
CA TYR A 20 8.22 -8.01 -10.65
C TYR A 20 6.76 -8.33 -10.33
N PHE A 21 6.39 -8.41 -9.05
CA PHE A 21 5.00 -8.68 -8.66
C PHE A 21 4.05 -7.55 -9.05
N GLU A 22 4.44 -6.28 -8.94
CA GLU A 22 3.65 -5.14 -9.42
C GLU A 22 3.31 -5.31 -10.90
N LYS A 23 4.31 -5.66 -11.72
CA LYS A 23 4.11 -5.92 -13.15
C LYS A 23 3.13 -7.07 -13.34
N GLN A 24 3.31 -8.20 -12.67
CA GLN A 24 2.40 -9.35 -12.81
C GLN A 24 0.96 -8.98 -12.41
N ILE A 25 0.77 -8.28 -11.29
CA ILE A 25 -0.55 -7.85 -10.81
C ILE A 25 -1.18 -6.84 -11.76
N SER A 26 -0.40 -5.92 -12.35
CA SER A 26 -0.93 -4.93 -13.29
C SER A 26 -1.48 -5.50 -14.60
N HIS A 27 -1.10 -6.74 -14.96
CA HIS A 27 -1.70 -7.44 -16.09
C HIS A 27 -3.08 -8.03 -15.73
N PHE A 28 -3.38 -8.19 -14.45
CA PHE A 28 -4.73 -8.51 -13.99
C PHE A 28 -5.55 -7.22 -13.91
N TYR A 29 -6.65 -7.18 -14.65
CA TYR A 29 -7.62 -6.11 -14.51
C TYR A 29 -8.57 -6.47 -13.38
N PHE A 30 -8.49 -5.74 -12.26
CA PHE A 30 -9.50 -5.88 -11.21
C PHE A 30 -10.83 -5.38 -11.75
N ASP A 31 -11.85 -6.24 -11.80
CA ASP A 31 -13.20 -5.83 -12.16
C ASP A 31 -13.90 -5.11 -10.99
N GLU A 32 -15.07 -4.52 -11.23
CA GLU A 32 -15.77 -3.70 -10.22
C GLU A 32 -16.11 -4.48 -8.94
N SER A 33 -16.29 -5.81 -9.04
CA SER A 33 -16.55 -6.66 -7.88
C SER A 33 -15.30 -6.88 -7.01
N GLU A 34 -14.11 -6.73 -7.59
CA GLU A 34 -12.80 -6.87 -6.93
C GLU A 34 -12.29 -5.54 -6.34
N ILE A 35 -13.20 -4.76 -5.73
CA ILE A 35 -12.87 -3.45 -5.14
C ILE A 35 -11.86 -3.57 -3.99
N TYR A 36 -11.92 -4.66 -3.23
CA TYR A 36 -10.99 -4.92 -2.13
C TYR A 36 -9.55 -5.01 -2.64
N GLU A 37 -9.30 -5.89 -3.62
CA GLU A 37 -7.99 -6.12 -4.22
C GLU A 37 -7.45 -4.84 -4.85
N ARG A 38 -8.32 -4.09 -5.54
CA ARG A 38 -7.98 -2.80 -6.16
C ARG A 38 -7.52 -1.77 -5.13
N LEU A 39 -8.22 -1.66 -3.99
CA LEU A 39 -7.83 -0.74 -2.91
C LEU A 39 -6.48 -1.16 -2.33
N ILE A 40 -6.31 -2.44 -2.00
CA ILE A 40 -5.07 -2.94 -1.41
C ILE A 40 -3.89 -2.78 -2.38
N PHE A 41 -4.07 -3.07 -3.66
CA PHE A 41 -3.04 -2.86 -4.68
C PHE A 41 -2.66 -1.38 -4.83
N THR A 42 -3.65 -0.48 -4.80
CA THR A 42 -3.41 0.96 -4.86
C THR A 42 -2.62 1.46 -3.65
N TYR A 43 -2.93 0.96 -2.46
CA TYR A 43 -2.16 1.24 -1.25
C TYR A 43 -0.72 0.71 -1.37
N ALA A 44 -0.56 -0.57 -1.72
CA ALA A 44 0.73 -1.23 -1.83
C ALA A 44 1.64 -0.58 -2.89
N ARG A 45 1.08 -0.16 -4.03
CA ARG A 45 1.83 0.58 -5.06
C ARG A 45 2.30 1.94 -4.54
N SER A 46 1.45 2.64 -3.79
CA SER A 46 1.83 3.91 -3.16
C SER A 46 2.91 3.69 -2.09
N PHE A 47 2.85 2.59 -1.36
CA PHE A 47 3.89 2.20 -0.40
C PHE A 47 5.24 1.89 -1.09
N TYR A 48 5.20 1.18 -2.23
CA TYR A 48 6.40 0.96 -3.04
C TYR A 48 7.01 2.29 -3.54
N GLU A 49 6.19 3.20 -4.08
CA GLU A 49 6.64 4.54 -4.49
C GLU A 49 7.26 5.30 -3.31
N PHE A 50 6.66 5.18 -2.13
CA PHE A 50 7.18 5.78 -0.90
C PHE A 50 8.55 5.20 -0.51
N LYS A 51 8.72 3.88 -0.51
CA LYS A 51 10.01 3.23 -0.22
C LYS A 51 11.12 3.68 -1.17
N LYS A 52 10.80 3.93 -2.44
CA LYS A 52 11.76 4.35 -3.47
C LYS A 52 12.14 5.83 -3.38
N GLU A 53 11.16 6.71 -3.16
CA GLU A 53 11.33 8.17 -3.36
C GLU A 53 11.03 9.01 -2.11
N GLN A 54 10.52 8.41 -1.03
CA GLN A 54 10.20 9.05 0.25
C GLN A 54 9.31 10.30 0.12
N THR A 55 8.38 10.30 -0.85
CA THR A 55 7.58 11.50 -1.16
C THR A 55 6.31 11.60 -0.31
N THR A 56 5.99 12.82 0.10
CA THR A 56 4.71 13.17 0.75
C THR A 56 3.50 12.83 -0.12
N LYS A 57 3.66 12.85 -1.46
CA LYS A 57 2.59 12.49 -2.41
C LYS A 57 2.20 11.02 -2.25
N SER A 58 3.15 10.13 -2.04
CA SER A 58 2.89 8.70 -1.82
C SER A 58 2.14 8.46 -0.51
N ILE A 59 2.53 9.16 0.57
CA ILE A 59 1.83 9.11 1.86
C ILE A 59 0.38 9.57 1.70
N LEU A 60 0.15 10.68 0.98
CA LEU A 60 -1.20 11.21 0.77
C LEU A 60 -2.09 10.20 0.03
N LYS A 61 -1.55 9.49 -0.98
CA LYS A 61 -2.27 8.42 -1.68
C LYS A 61 -2.62 7.27 -0.73
N MET A 62 -1.69 6.82 0.12
CA MET A 62 -1.93 5.78 1.11
C MET A 62 -3.07 6.17 2.07
N ARG A 63 -3.04 7.40 2.59
CA ARG A 63 -4.12 7.96 3.44
C ARG A 63 -5.46 8.04 2.70
N LYS A 64 -5.45 8.37 1.41
CA LYS A 64 -6.66 8.43 0.59
C LYS A 64 -7.34 7.06 0.50
N VAL A 65 -6.55 5.99 0.34
CA VAL A 65 -7.07 4.61 0.33
C VAL A 65 -7.68 4.24 1.69
N ILE A 66 -7.03 4.59 2.79
CA ILE A 66 -7.58 4.37 4.15
C ILE A 66 -8.90 5.15 4.32
N GLY A 67 -8.96 6.39 3.83
CA GLY A 67 -10.19 7.19 3.83
C GLY A 67 -11.33 6.54 3.05
N PHE A 68 -11.04 5.93 1.89
CA PHE A 68 -12.04 5.15 1.14
C PHE A 68 -12.53 3.93 1.91
N MET A 69 -11.65 3.22 2.64
CA MET A 69 -12.05 2.11 3.49
C MET A 69 -13.04 2.57 4.57
N ARG A 70 -12.78 3.70 5.23
CA ARG A 70 -13.72 4.28 6.21
C ARG A 70 -15.04 4.72 5.58
N ALA A 71 -14.98 5.35 4.41
CA ALA A 71 -16.19 5.75 3.69
C ALA A 71 -17.06 4.56 3.26
N ALA A 72 -16.46 3.39 3.06
CA ALA A 72 -17.15 2.13 2.82
C ALA A 72 -17.50 1.36 4.12
N GLU A 73 -17.45 2.02 5.29
CA GLU A 73 -17.73 1.44 6.61
C GLU A 73 -16.83 0.24 6.99
N CYS A 74 -15.67 0.11 6.37
CA CYS A 74 -14.70 -0.96 6.63
C CYS A 74 -13.71 -0.58 7.74
N GLU A 75 -14.22 -0.22 8.93
CA GLU A 75 -13.40 0.41 9.99
C GLU A 75 -12.20 -0.44 10.44
N LYS A 76 -12.41 -1.72 10.73
CA LYS A 76 -11.30 -2.63 11.14
C LYS A 76 -10.20 -2.74 10.09
N LEU A 77 -10.57 -2.67 8.81
CA LEU A 77 -9.60 -2.70 7.72
C LEU A 77 -8.84 -1.37 7.66
N ALA A 78 -9.54 -0.26 7.77
CA ALA A 78 -8.95 1.07 7.80
C ALA A 78 -7.96 1.22 8.97
N GLU A 79 -8.35 0.80 10.18
CA GLU A 79 -7.49 0.80 11.38
C GLU A 79 -6.20 0.03 11.13
N ARG A 80 -6.29 -1.20 10.59
CA ARG A 80 -5.12 -2.02 10.29
C ARG A 80 -4.12 -1.33 9.35
N TYR A 81 -4.61 -0.66 8.31
CA TYR A 81 -3.76 0.02 7.34
C TYR A 81 -3.24 1.38 7.83
N GLU A 82 -3.97 2.04 8.74
CA GLU A 82 -3.51 3.23 9.46
C GLU A 82 -2.37 2.86 10.42
N GLU A 83 -2.52 1.82 11.23
CA GLU A 83 -1.45 1.31 12.11
C GLU A 83 -0.20 0.93 11.32
N HIS A 84 -0.39 0.24 10.18
CA HIS A 84 0.71 -0.10 9.29
C HIS A 84 1.42 1.15 8.74
N LEU A 85 0.66 2.17 8.30
CA LEU A 85 1.23 3.44 7.83
C LEU A 85 2.02 4.14 8.96
N ILE A 86 1.46 4.20 10.18
CA ILE A 86 2.14 4.79 11.34
C ILE A 86 3.46 4.08 11.61
N LYS A 87 3.48 2.74 11.60
CA LYS A 87 4.71 1.95 11.80
C LYS A 87 5.77 2.23 10.74
N ILE A 88 5.37 2.41 9.48
CA ILE A 88 6.30 2.76 8.38
C ILE A 88 6.87 4.17 8.54
N LEU A 89 6.09 5.10 9.10
CA LEU A 89 6.49 6.49 9.28
C LEU A 89 7.25 6.76 10.58
N ALA A 90 7.15 5.89 11.58
CA ALA A 90 7.82 6.06 12.87
C ALA A 90 9.35 6.24 12.77
N PRO A 91 10.10 5.52 11.90
CA PRO A 91 11.54 5.75 11.74
C PRO A 91 11.91 7.14 11.20
N LEU A 92 10.95 7.89 10.64
CA LEU A 92 11.20 9.22 10.04
C LEU A 92 10.95 10.38 11.01
N SER A 93 10.45 10.11 12.23
CA SER A 93 10.25 11.15 13.25
C SER A 93 11.47 11.41 14.14
N ASP A 94 12.45 10.49 14.14
CA ASP A 94 13.65 10.55 15.00
C ASP A 94 14.85 11.26 14.34
N ASP A 95 14.77 11.60 13.04
CA ASP A 95 15.79 12.34 12.28
C ASP A 95 15.56 13.87 12.29
N LYS A 96 15.17 14.45 13.42
CA LYS A 96 15.02 15.91 13.61
C LYS A 96 15.87 16.47 14.73
#